data_AF-A0A1I6FE20-F1
#
_entry.id   AF-A0A1I6FE20-F1
#
_cell.length_a   1.000
_cell.length_b   1.000
_cell.length_c   1.000
_cell.angle_alpha   90.00
_cell.angle_beta   90.00
_cell.angle_gamma   90.00
#
_symmetry.space_group_name_H-M   'P 1'
#
loop_
_entity.id
_entity.type
_entity.pdbx_description
1 polymer ?
#
loop_
_entity_poly.entity_id
_entity_poly.type
_entity_poly.pdbx_seq_one_letter_code
_entity_poly.pdbx_strand_id
1 'polypeptide(L)'
;MTIEPLPANPEWTASWSAAVHLYRHLVTGGVPGEVSTSLLLAPGEATYSDLTLGYARFYGMDVTYQQSGAYFRGGLLFVAAGLAANAVSNNIAKQRAENQAAPQWREHCAARVVVTNYCVMCFVHGRWLRFAYSNVVDFNADMLNGVCYLIFDGAEPLQLAGLQVPWLVVLLSSFLYGPKRLSALPFLETIARA
;
A
#
# COMPACT_ATOMS: atom_id res chain seq x y z
N MET A 1 -23.19 -32.54 6.49
CA MET A 1 -21.96 -31.90 6.98
C MET A 1 -22.15 -30.41 6.84
N THR A 2 -22.54 -29.75 7.93
CA THR A 2 -22.66 -28.30 7.99
C THR A 2 -21.24 -27.77 8.18
N ILE A 3 -20.70 -27.05 7.20
CA ILE A 3 -19.42 -26.34 7.37
C ILE A 3 -19.72 -25.21 8.34
N GLU A 4 -19.28 -25.36 9.58
CA GLU A 4 -19.27 -24.28 10.56
C GLU A 4 -18.39 -23.16 9.98
N PRO A 5 -18.88 -21.90 9.88
CA PRO A 5 -18.05 -20.82 9.36
C PRO A 5 -16.82 -20.68 10.26
N LEU A 6 -15.63 -20.60 9.64
CA LEU A 6 -14.39 -20.34 10.36
C LEU A 6 -14.60 -19.13 11.29
N PRO A 7 -14.24 -19.23 12.59
CA PRO A 7 -14.39 -18.11 13.50
C PRO A 7 -13.66 -16.89 12.94
N ALA A 8 -14.29 -15.71 13.04
CA ALA A 8 -13.69 -14.46 12.60
C ALA A 8 -12.32 -14.30 13.27
N ASN A 9 -11.26 -14.09 12.47
CA ASN A 9 -9.91 -13.90 12.99
C ASN A 9 -9.93 -12.71 13.99
N PRO A 10 -9.63 -12.92 15.29
CA PRO A 10 -9.70 -11.87 16.30
C PRO A 10 -8.74 -10.71 16.00
N GLU A 11 -7.55 -11.00 15.45
CA GLU A 11 -6.55 -10.00 15.10
C GLU A 11 -7.02 -9.13 13.92
N TRP A 12 -7.68 -9.76 12.94
CA TRP A 12 -8.31 -9.04 11.84
C TRP A 12 -9.40 -8.08 12.34
N THR A 13 -10.24 -8.57 13.24
CA THR A 13 -11.34 -7.78 13.82
C THR A 13 -10.82 -6.60 14.63
N ALA A 14 -9.77 -6.82 15.43
CA ALA A 14 -9.09 -5.76 16.18
C ALA A 14 -8.46 -4.71 15.26
N SER A 15 -7.77 -5.15 14.19
CA SER A 15 -7.17 -4.24 13.21
C SER A 15 -8.23 -3.39 12.48
N TRP A 16 -9.33 -4.02 12.06
CA TRP A 16 -10.44 -3.31 11.43
C TRP A 16 -11.06 -2.28 12.37
N SER A 17 -11.33 -2.66 13.63
CA SER A 17 -11.84 -1.72 14.64
C SER A 17 -10.88 -0.56 14.88
N ALA A 18 -9.57 -0.82 14.93
CA ALA A 18 -8.56 0.24 15.05
C ALA A 18 -8.59 1.19 13.85
N ALA A 19 -8.75 0.67 12.63
CA ALA A 19 -8.86 1.48 11.42
C ALA A 19 -10.10 2.39 11.44
N VAL A 20 -11.25 1.85 11.86
CA VAL A 20 -12.50 2.62 12.03
C VAL A 20 -12.33 3.72 13.09
N HIS A 21 -11.71 3.40 14.23
CA HIS A 21 -11.44 4.40 15.28
C HIS A 21 -10.52 5.51 14.78
N LEU A 22 -9.43 5.16 14.09
CA LEU A 22 -8.52 6.15 13.51
C LEU A 22 -9.26 7.02 12.48
N TYR A 23 -10.05 6.43 11.59
CA TYR A 23 -10.81 7.17 10.59
C TYR A 23 -11.74 8.20 11.23
N ARG A 24 -12.55 7.78 12.22
CA ARG A 24 -13.47 8.66 12.96
C ARG A 24 -12.73 9.80 13.68
N HIS A 25 -11.58 9.50 14.27
CA HIS A 25 -10.74 10.51 14.91
C HIS A 25 -10.25 11.56 13.90
N LEU A 26 -9.77 11.12 12.74
CA LEU A 26 -9.20 12.03 11.73
C LEU A 26 -10.27 12.90 11.03
N VAL A 27 -11.42 12.32 10.69
CA VAL A 27 -12.50 13.08 10.02
C VAL A 27 -13.17 14.11 10.94
N THR A 28 -13.02 13.97 12.25
CA THR A 28 -13.47 14.96 13.25
C THR A 28 -12.40 16.01 13.59
N GLY A 29 -11.25 15.99 12.89
CA GLY A 29 -10.17 16.97 13.05
C GLY A 29 -9.08 16.56 14.04
N GLY A 30 -9.12 15.32 14.55
CA GLY A 30 -8.03 14.74 15.31
C GLY A 30 -6.77 14.57 14.46
N VAL A 31 -5.62 14.44 15.13
CA VAL A 31 -4.33 14.12 14.51
C VAL A 31 -3.89 12.71 14.92
N PRO A 32 -3.20 11.94 14.06
CA PRO A 32 -2.65 10.66 14.46
C PRO A 32 -1.65 10.83 15.61
N GLY A 33 -1.62 9.88 16.54
CA GLY A 33 -0.66 9.89 17.63
C GLY A 33 0.74 9.56 17.15
N GLU A 34 1.73 10.31 17.61
CA GLU A 34 3.14 10.00 17.36
C GLU A 34 3.57 8.77 18.17
N VAL A 35 4.48 7.98 17.60
CA VAL A 35 5.11 6.83 18.26
C VAL A 35 6.62 7.01 18.25
N SER A 36 7.28 6.52 19.30
CA SER A 36 8.74 6.56 19.37
C SER A 36 9.36 5.58 18.37
N THR A 37 10.50 5.95 17.80
CA THR A 37 11.30 5.09 16.93
C THR A 37 12.78 5.19 17.26
N SER A 38 13.53 4.16 16.89
CA SER A 38 15.00 4.16 16.97
C SER A 38 15.67 4.83 15.77
N LEU A 39 14.91 5.25 14.76
CA LEU A 39 15.45 5.91 13.57
C LEU A 39 15.85 7.36 13.84
N LEU A 40 16.92 7.79 13.17
CA LEU A 40 17.30 9.19 13.10
C LEU A 40 16.38 9.89 12.09
N LEU A 41 15.51 10.76 12.60
CA LEU A 41 14.53 11.50 11.80
C LEU A 41 15.07 12.88 11.41
N ALA A 42 14.64 13.40 10.27
CA ALA A 42 14.93 14.77 9.88
C ALA A 42 14.23 15.79 10.82
N PRO A 43 14.70 17.05 10.90
CA PRO A 43 14.00 18.08 11.66
C PRO A 43 12.53 18.21 11.21
N GLY A 44 11.59 18.11 12.16
CA GLY A 44 10.15 18.17 11.89
C GLY A 44 9.53 16.87 11.35
N GLU A 45 10.33 15.82 11.19
CA GLU A 45 9.84 14.48 10.87
C GLU A 45 9.47 13.73 12.15
N ALA A 46 8.23 13.22 12.20
CA ALA A 46 7.68 12.45 13.31
C ALA A 46 7.22 11.08 12.81
N THR A 47 7.32 10.07 13.68
CA THR A 47 6.89 8.69 13.37
C THR A 47 5.49 8.45 13.92
N TYR A 48 4.67 7.73 13.15
CA TYR A 48 3.27 7.44 13.49
C TYR A 48 2.98 5.94 13.51
N SER A 49 3.85 5.12 12.91
CA SER A 49 3.80 3.67 13.09
C SER A 49 5.15 3.01 12.84
N ASP A 50 5.32 1.83 13.44
CA ASP A 50 6.45 0.93 13.24
C ASP A 50 5.90 -0.50 13.25
N LEU A 51 5.72 -1.07 12.06
CA LEU A 51 4.99 -2.31 11.82
C LEU A 51 5.90 -3.34 11.14
N THR A 52 5.54 -4.62 11.24
CA THR A 52 6.09 -5.66 10.36
C THR A 52 5.04 -6.04 9.33
N LEU A 53 5.34 -5.85 8.04
CA LEU A 53 4.41 -6.08 6.94
C LEU A 53 5.09 -6.87 5.83
N GLY A 54 4.30 -7.55 5.00
CA GLY A 54 4.74 -8.04 3.71
C GLY A 54 5.09 -6.87 2.79
N TYR A 55 6.17 -7.00 2.05
CA TYR A 55 6.72 -6.05 1.10
C TYR A 55 6.87 -6.72 -0.25
N ALA A 56 6.50 -6.02 -1.32
CA ALA A 56 6.81 -6.42 -2.68
C ALA A 56 6.94 -5.20 -3.61
N ARG A 57 7.62 -5.39 -4.73
CA ARG A 57 7.85 -4.37 -5.76
C ARG A 57 7.39 -4.88 -7.12
N PHE A 58 6.74 -4.04 -7.90
CA PHE A 58 6.27 -4.44 -9.23
C PHE A 58 7.31 -4.09 -10.30
N TYR A 59 7.83 -5.10 -11.01
CA TYR A 59 8.78 -4.92 -12.10
C TYR A 59 8.14 -5.34 -13.42
N GLY A 60 8.03 -4.42 -14.36
CA GLY A 60 7.59 -4.61 -15.75
C GLY A 60 8.11 -3.45 -16.59
N MET A 61 8.45 -3.69 -17.86
CA MET A 61 9.20 -2.78 -18.77
C MET A 61 8.85 -1.28 -18.67
N ASP A 62 9.81 -0.44 -19.08
CA ASP A 62 9.73 1.01 -19.29
C ASP A 62 8.44 1.43 -20.03
N VAL A 63 7.32 1.52 -19.32
CA VAL A 63 6.17 2.26 -19.80
C VAL A 63 6.54 3.70 -19.53
N THR A 64 7.14 4.33 -20.54
CA THR A 64 7.20 5.79 -20.66
C THR A 64 5.86 6.32 -20.15
N TYR A 65 5.88 7.01 -19.01
CA TYR A 65 4.72 7.62 -18.40
C TYR A 65 4.29 8.75 -19.33
N GLN A 66 3.59 8.39 -20.40
CA GLN A 66 3.08 9.34 -21.35
C GLN A 66 1.89 9.95 -20.66
N GLN A 67 2.15 11.11 -20.05
CA GLN A 67 1.20 11.99 -19.41
C GLN A 67 0.13 12.39 -20.44
N SER A 68 -0.85 11.51 -20.68
CA SER A 68 -2.06 11.88 -21.39
C SER A 68 -2.90 12.64 -20.39
N GLY A 69 -2.85 13.98 -20.49
CA GLY A 69 -3.70 14.94 -19.81
C GLY A 69 -5.17 14.74 -20.17
N ALA A 70 -5.74 13.65 -19.68
CA ALA A 70 -7.15 13.39 -19.72
C ALA A 70 -7.64 13.38 -18.28
N TYR A 71 -8.57 14.29 -18.01
CA TYR A 71 -9.38 14.35 -16.80
C TYR A 71 -10.14 13.02 -16.62
N PHE A 72 -9.46 11.98 -16.15
CA PHE A 72 -10.09 10.72 -15.77
C PHE A 72 -10.52 10.83 -14.31
N ARG A 73 -11.78 11.23 -14.12
CA ARG A 73 -12.54 10.89 -12.91
C ARG A 73 -12.63 9.36 -12.86
N GLY A 74 -11.80 8.73 -12.03
CA GLY A 74 -11.86 7.30 -11.75
C GLY A 74 -10.49 6.63 -11.84
N GLY A 75 -9.77 6.58 -10.72
CA GLY A 75 -8.59 5.73 -10.57
C GLY A 75 -9.02 4.28 -10.59
N LEU A 76 -8.76 3.57 -11.70
CA LEU A 76 -9.04 2.14 -11.84
C LEU A 76 -8.14 1.40 -12.85
N LEU A 77 -7.21 2.08 -13.55
CA LEU A 77 -6.49 1.42 -14.64
C LEU A 77 -5.29 0.56 -14.23
N PHE A 78 -4.84 0.55 -12.96
CA PHE A 78 -3.70 -0.29 -12.59
C PHE A 78 -4.08 -1.72 -12.15
N VAL A 79 -5.31 -1.94 -11.66
CA VAL A 79 -5.69 -3.28 -11.14
C VAL A 79 -5.94 -4.30 -12.27
N ALA A 80 -6.08 -3.87 -13.53
CA ALA A 80 -6.35 -4.77 -14.65
C ALA A 80 -5.10 -5.46 -15.25
N ALA A 81 -3.89 -4.94 -15.03
CA ALA A 81 -2.69 -5.47 -15.70
C ALA A 81 -2.07 -6.71 -15.01
N GLY A 82 -2.53 -7.08 -13.81
CA GLY A 82 -1.99 -8.22 -13.04
C GLY A 82 -2.69 -9.57 -13.27
N LEU A 83 -3.76 -9.63 -14.07
CA LEU A 83 -4.56 -10.82 -14.34
C LEU A 83 -4.59 -11.15 -15.84
N ALA A 84 -3.45 -11.51 -16.42
CA ALA A 84 -3.41 -12.09 -17.77
C ALA A 84 -2.61 -13.39 -17.77
N ALA A 85 -3.28 -14.45 -18.23
CA ALA A 85 -2.90 -15.85 -18.13
C ALA A 85 -1.60 -16.20 -18.88
N ASN A 86 -0.86 -17.14 -18.30
CA ASN A 86 0.29 -17.80 -18.91
C ASN A 86 -0.14 -18.53 -20.21
N ALA A 87 0.29 -18.03 -21.38
CA ALA A 87 0.27 -18.79 -22.63
C ALA A 87 1.70 -19.30 -22.91
N VAL A 88 1.87 -20.62 -22.87
CA VAL A 88 3.17 -21.30 -23.05
C VAL A 88 3.45 -21.48 -24.54
N SER A 89 4.62 -21.02 -25.00
CA SER A 89 5.28 -21.55 -26.21
C SER A 89 6.79 -21.51 -26.07
N ASN A 90 7.46 -22.55 -26.58
CA ASN A 90 8.72 -23.12 -26.13
C ASN A 90 9.98 -22.36 -26.62
N ASN A 91 10.77 -21.74 -25.73
CA ASN A 91 12.17 -21.37 -25.99
C ASN A 91 12.99 -21.11 -24.69
N ILE A 92 13.37 -22.19 -23.99
CA ILE A 92 13.74 -22.20 -22.54
C ILE A 92 14.74 -21.13 -22.07
N ALA A 93 15.73 -20.70 -22.86
CA ALA A 93 16.71 -19.69 -22.42
C ALA A 93 16.21 -18.24 -22.61
N LYS A 94 15.63 -17.94 -23.78
CA LYS A 94 15.01 -16.64 -24.10
C LYS A 94 13.74 -16.43 -23.27
N GLN A 95 12.97 -17.49 -23.07
CA GLN A 95 11.76 -17.51 -22.27
C GLN A 95 12.06 -17.37 -20.76
N ARG A 96 13.22 -17.81 -20.27
CA ARG A 96 13.65 -17.48 -18.90
C ARG A 96 13.96 -15.99 -18.76
N ALA A 97 14.62 -15.38 -19.75
CA ALA A 97 14.86 -13.94 -19.76
C ALA A 97 13.57 -13.12 -19.94
N GLU A 98 12.64 -13.56 -20.79
CA GLU A 98 11.33 -12.92 -21.02
C GLU A 98 10.38 -13.13 -19.82
N ASN A 99 10.37 -14.31 -19.20
CA ASN A 99 9.62 -14.56 -17.96
C ASN A 99 10.22 -13.80 -16.76
N GLN A 100 11.54 -13.56 -16.77
CA GLN A 100 12.24 -12.63 -15.87
C GLN A 100 12.09 -11.15 -16.28
N ALA A 101 11.45 -10.84 -17.40
CA ALA A 101 11.09 -9.49 -17.81
C ALA A 101 9.56 -9.25 -17.77
N ALA A 102 8.77 -10.29 -17.53
CA ALA A 102 7.32 -10.22 -17.44
C ALA A 102 6.90 -9.35 -16.25
N PRO A 103 5.90 -8.45 -16.44
CA PRO A 103 5.33 -7.64 -15.37
C PRO A 103 4.89 -8.50 -14.19
N GLN A 104 5.55 -8.37 -13.04
CA GLN A 104 5.25 -9.19 -11.88
C GLN A 104 5.68 -8.53 -10.57
N TRP A 105 4.99 -8.91 -9.49
CA TRP A 105 5.40 -8.60 -8.13
C TRP A 105 6.59 -9.47 -7.72
N ARG A 106 7.68 -8.83 -7.26
CA ARG A 106 8.91 -9.47 -6.80
C ARG A 106 9.29 -8.95 -5.42
N GLU A 107 10.41 -9.47 -4.91
CA GLU A 107 10.99 -9.06 -3.62
C GLU A 107 10.07 -9.32 -2.44
N HIS A 108 9.18 -10.32 -2.57
CA HIS A 108 8.27 -10.75 -1.50
C HIS A 108 9.06 -11.13 -0.25
N CYS A 109 8.92 -10.32 0.79
CA CYS A 109 9.53 -10.57 2.10
C CYS A 109 8.78 -9.83 3.20
N ALA A 110 9.05 -10.20 4.46
CA ALA A 110 8.63 -9.39 5.59
C ALA A 110 9.62 -8.22 5.77
N ALA A 111 9.08 -7.02 5.99
CA ALA A 111 9.84 -5.80 6.18
C ALA A 111 9.37 -5.09 7.46
N ARG A 112 10.31 -4.47 8.18
CA ARG A 112 9.96 -3.42 9.15
C ARG A 112 9.56 -2.18 8.36
N VAL A 113 8.36 -1.69 8.58
CA VAL A 113 7.76 -0.56 7.89
C VAL A 113 7.48 0.55 8.90
N VAL A 114 8.16 1.68 8.73
CA VAL A 114 8.00 2.86 9.57
C VAL A 114 7.29 3.94 8.76
N VAL A 115 6.21 4.50 9.30
CA VAL A 115 5.46 5.57 8.65
C VAL A 115 5.72 6.88 9.38
N THR A 116 6.06 7.90 8.60
CA THR A 116 6.29 9.27 9.09
C THR A 116 5.30 10.23 8.44
N ASN A 117 5.33 11.50 8.84
CA ASN A 117 4.63 12.58 8.13
C ASN A 117 5.22 12.89 6.74
N TYR A 118 6.39 12.36 6.38
CA TYR A 118 7.05 12.65 5.09
C TYR A 118 7.14 11.46 4.13
N CYS A 119 7.13 10.23 4.65
CA CYS A 119 7.38 9.05 3.85
C CYS A 119 6.95 7.75 4.54
N VAL A 120 6.92 6.68 3.74
CA VAL A 120 7.04 5.31 4.23
C VAL A 120 8.50 4.88 4.14
N MET A 121 9.04 4.31 5.21
CA MET A 121 10.37 3.70 5.22
C MET A 121 10.23 2.19 5.38
N CYS A 122 10.96 1.41 4.57
CA CYS A 122 10.99 -0.04 4.67
C CYS A 122 12.42 -0.53 4.87
N PHE A 123 12.65 -1.34 5.90
CA PHE A 123 13.91 -2.06 6.07
C PHE A 123 13.83 -3.40 5.36
N VAL A 124 14.52 -3.50 4.23
CA VAL A 124 14.47 -4.66 3.33
C VAL A 124 15.88 -5.00 2.88
N HIS A 125 16.23 -6.29 2.88
CA HIS A 125 17.54 -6.77 2.43
C HIS A 125 18.74 -6.04 3.08
N GLY A 126 18.63 -5.70 4.37
CA GLY A 126 19.72 -5.07 5.13
C GLY A 126 19.88 -3.57 4.91
N ARG A 127 18.95 -2.91 4.20
CA ARG A 127 18.99 -1.46 3.94
C ARG A 127 17.64 -0.80 4.17
N TRP A 128 17.67 0.48 4.49
CA TRP A 128 16.47 1.32 4.53
C TRP A 128 16.17 1.87 3.13
N LEU A 129 14.94 1.65 2.68
CA LEU A 129 14.35 2.29 1.51
C LEU A 129 13.38 3.35 1.99
N ARG A 130 13.40 4.53 1.35
CA ARG A 130 12.55 5.67 1.71
C ARG A 130 11.65 6.04 0.54
N PHE A 131 10.34 5.99 0.77
CA PHE A 131 9.29 6.27 -0.21
C PHE A 131 8.60 7.59 0.15
N ALA A 132 9.12 8.70 -0.37
CA ALA A 132 8.61 10.03 -0.07
C ALA A 132 7.21 10.25 -0.63
N TYR A 133 6.32 10.86 0.16
CA TYR A 133 4.96 11.18 -0.27
C TYR A 133 4.91 12.15 -1.46
N SER A 134 5.92 13.02 -1.59
CA SER A 134 6.05 13.94 -2.73
C SER A 134 6.13 13.24 -4.08
N ASN A 135 6.55 11.97 -4.10
CA ASN A 135 6.73 11.21 -5.32
C ASN A 135 5.53 10.29 -5.59
N VAL A 136 4.55 10.21 -4.68
CA VAL A 136 3.37 9.35 -4.84
C VAL A 136 2.40 10.01 -5.82
N VAL A 137 2.12 9.32 -6.92
CA VAL A 137 1.15 9.77 -7.94
C VAL A 137 -0.22 9.12 -7.76
N ASP A 138 -0.26 7.92 -7.17
CA ASP A 138 -1.51 7.21 -6.88
C ASP A 138 -1.37 6.30 -5.66
N PHE A 139 -2.47 6.12 -4.93
CA PHE A 139 -2.57 5.26 -3.77
C PHE A 139 -3.90 4.51 -3.78
N ASN A 140 -3.84 3.20 -3.66
CA ASN A 140 -5.04 2.35 -3.65
C ASN A 140 -4.87 1.19 -2.65
N ALA A 141 -5.97 0.61 -2.22
CA ALA A 141 -5.98 -0.48 -1.26
C ALA A 141 -7.13 -1.46 -1.51
N ASP A 142 -6.83 -2.73 -1.32
CA ASP A 142 -7.81 -3.77 -1.07
C ASP A 142 -7.72 -4.17 0.40
N MET A 143 -8.46 -3.44 1.23
CA MET A 143 -8.44 -3.62 2.67
C MET A 143 -9.14 -4.90 3.13
N LEU A 144 -9.88 -5.61 2.28
CA LEU A 144 -10.45 -6.91 2.65
C LEU A 144 -9.42 -8.03 2.49
N ASN A 145 -8.55 -7.91 1.48
CA ASN A 145 -7.41 -8.80 1.28
C ASN A 145 -6.15 -8.34 2.03
N GLY A 146 -6.22 -7.22 2.76
CA GLY A 146 -5.12 -6.73 3.59
C GLY A 146 -3.91 -6.29 2.77
N VAL A 147 -4.13 -5.63 1.63
CA VAL A 147 -3.05 -5.14 0.74
C VAL A 147 -3.27 -3.68 0.32
N CYS A 148 -2.18 -2.91 0.22
CA CYS A 148 -2.21 -1.57 -0.36
C CYS A 148 -1.02 -1.32 -1.29
N TYR A 149 -1.18 -0.32 -2.16
CA TYR A 149 -0.29 -0.02 -3.27
C TYR A 149 0.04 1.47 -3.32
N LEU A 150 1.32 1.81 -3.29
CA LEU A 150 1.81 3.16 -3.60
C LEU A 150 2.46 3.15 -4.97
N ILE A 151 2.01 4.05 -5.85
CA ILE A 151 2.55 4.24 -7.20
C ILE A 151 3.31 5.56 -7.21
N PHE A 152 4.50 5.56 -7.80
CA PHE A 152 5.42 6.69 -7.75
C PHE A 152 5.75 7.23 -9.13
N ASP A 153 6.14 8.51 -9.20
CA ASP A 153 6.84 9.08 -10.34
C ASP A 153 8.31 8.66 -10.29
N GLY A 154 8.78 7.96 -11.33
CA GLY A 154 10.19 7.55 -11.48
C GLY A 154 10.67 6.41 -10.58
N ALA A 155 9.78 5.65 -9.93
CA ALA A 155 10.15 4.46 -9.16
C ALA A 155 9.10 3.35 -9.29
N GLU A 156 9.49 2.09 -9.06
CA GLU A 156 8.57 0.97 -9.13
C GLU A 156 7.42 1.10 -8.10
N PRO A 157 6.24 0.53 -8.34
CA PRO A 157 5.19 0.46 -7.33
C PRO A 157 5.61 -0.33 -6.09
N LEU A 158 5.13 0.10 -4.92
CA LEU A 158 5.28 -0.59 -3.63
C LEU A 158 3.96 -1.26 -3.28
N GLN A 159 3.99 -2.56 -2.97
CA GLN A 159 2.91 -3.25 -2.27
C GLN A 159 3.29 -3.46 -0.81
N LEU A 160 2.35 -3.19 0.09
CA LEU A 160 2.41 -3.59 1.49
C LEU A 160 1.23 -4.51 1.81
N ALA A 161 1.49 -5.59 2.54
CA ALA A 161 0.52 -6.62 2.85
C ALA A 161 0.52 -7.00 4.33
N GLY A 162 -0.64 -7.24 4.93
CA GLY A 162 -0.74 -7.70 6.31
C GLY A 162 -2.04 -7.34 6.99
N LEU A 163 -2.24 -7.91 8.19
CA LEU A 163 -3.45 -7.70 8.98
C LEU A 163 -3.64 -6.22 9.38
N GLN A 164 -2.55 -5.46 9.52
CA GLN A 164 -2.56 -4.05 9.94
C GLN A 164 -2.85 -3.08 8.79
N VAL A 165 -3.00 -3.58 7.55
CA VAL A 165 -3.19 -2.73 6.36
C VAL A 165 -4.43 -1.84 6.42
N PRO A 166 -5.62 -2.25 6.92
CA PRO A 166 -6.75 -1.34 7.04
C PRO A 166 -6.42 -0.08 7.85
N TRP A 167 -5.72 -0.23 8.99
CA TRP A 167 -5.30 0.90 9.81
C TRP A 167 -4.24 1.75 9.10
N LEU A 168 -3.25 1.09 8.46
CA LEU A 168 -2.22 1.77 7.69
C LEU A 168 -2.79 2.59 6.53
N VAL A 169 -3.79 2.08 5.83
CA VAL A 169 -4.44 2.75 4.70
C VAL A 169 -5.12 4.04 5.15
N VAL A 170 -5.81 4.01 6.28
CA VAL A 170 -6.40 5.22 6.88
C VAL A 170 -5.31 6.24 7.25
N LEU A 171 -4.23 5.79 7.90
CA LEU A 171 -3.10 6.65 8.27
C LEU A 171 -2.45 7.30 7.03
N LEU A 172 -2.05 6.50 6.03
CA LEU A 172 -1.41 6.99 4.82
C LEU A 172 -2.32 7.94 4.03
N SER A 173 -3.61 7.62 3.94
CA SER A 173 -4.58 8.50 3.29
C SER A 173 -4.62 9.89 3.93
N SER A 174 -4.44 9.98 5.24
CA SER A 174 -4.42 11.25 5.97
C SER A 174 -3.20 12.11 5.61
N PHE A 175 -2.04 11.49 5.38
CA PHE A 175 -0.84 12.20 4.94
C PHE A 175 -0.87 12.56 3.46
N LEU A 176 -1.39 11.66 2.61
CA LEU A 176 -1.39 11.85 1.15
C LEU A 176 -2.48 12.83 0.68
N TYR A 177 -3.68 12.78 1.27
CA TYR A 177 -4.83 13.56 0.82
C TYR A 177 -5.32 14.60 1.81
N GLY A 178 -4.87 14.52 3.07
CA GLY A 178 -5.37 15.35 4.16
C GLY A 178 -6.71 14.86 4.73
N PRO A 179 -7.03 15.22 5.98
CA PRO A 179 -8.20 14.68 6.69
C PRO A 179 -9.55 15.01 6.01
N LYS A 180 -9.63 16.18 5.34
CA LYS A 180 -10.87 16.63 4.67
C LYS A 180 -11.26 15.78 3.46
N ARG A 181 -10.30 15.06 2.85
CA ARG A 181 -10.54 14.26 1.65
C ARG A 181 -10.81 12.79 1.95
N LEU A 182 -10.62 12.35 3.20
CA LEU A 182 -10.76 10.93 3.58
C LEU A 182 -12.14 10.35 3.24
N SER A 183 -13.21 11.11 3.50
CA SER A 183 -14.59 10.67 3.24
C SER A 183 -14.94 10.55 1.76
N ALA A 184 -14.10 11.09 0.86
CA ALA A 184 -14.29 11.02 -0.58
C ALA A 184 -13.46 9.91 -1.24
N LEU A 185 -12.65 9.17 -0.49
CA LEU A 185 -11.81 8.10 -1.03
C LEU A 185 -12.63 6.80 -1.17
N PRO A 186 -12.75 6.24 -2.38
CA PRO A 186 -13.64 5.10 -2.63
C PRO A 186 -13.21 3.85 -1.86
N PHE A 187 -11.90 3.60 -1.75
CA PHE A 187 -11.36 2.47 -0.99
C PHE A 187 -11.54 2.63 0.53
N LEU A 188 -11.97 3.80 1.05
CA LEU A 188 -12.31 3.98 2.47
C LEU A 188 -13.81 3.84 2.76
N GLU A 189 -14.67 3.66 1.75
CA GLU A 189 -16.12 3.63 1.96
C GLU A 189 -16.56 2.56 2.97
N THR A 190 -15.93 1.38 2.95
CA THR A 190 -16.25 0.29 3.89
C THR A 190 -15.90 0.67 5.34
N ILE A 191 -14.80 1.40 5.55
CA ILE A 191 -14.41 1.91 6.87
C ILE A 191 -15.33 3.05 7.31
N ALA A 192 -15.75 3.91 6.37
CA ALA A 192 -16.62 5.04 6.66
C ALA A 192 -18.05 4.63 7.07
N ARG A 193 -18.51 3.44 6.64
CA ARG A 193 -19.86 2.91 6.93
C ARG A 193 -19.91 1.94 8.11
N ALA A 194 -18.76 1.47 8.60
CA ALA A 194 -18.65 0.61 9.79
C ALA A 194 -18.72 1.45 11.07
#